data_AF-A0AAV1ZEE4-F1
#
_entry.id   AF-A0AAV1ZEE4-F1
#
_cell.length_a   1.000
_cell.length_b   1.000
_cell.length_c   1.000
_cell.angle_alpha   90.00
_cell.angle_beta   90.00
_cell.angle_gamma   90.00
#
_symmetry.space_group_name_H-M   'P 1'
#
loop_
_entity.id
_entity.type
_entity.pdbx_description
1 polymer ?
#
loop_
_entity_poly.entity_id
_entity_poly.type
_entity_poly.pdbx_seq_one_letter_code
_entity_poly.pdbx_strand_id
1 'polypeptide(L)'
;MFISKNRIILKTCGSTTLLKAVKPLIYVVRDLTDFDVVLDIFYSRKNFMRPELQDKPHTSFEDETEALDQLFDGSAYCLGRINRDCWYLYTLNPLEDFIGVQVPDQTLEVIMEKLDPKVMKIFTKEICSTAKEATQKSGIDKLMPGLAIDDYLFDPCGYSMNGLFKGGYYVTIHITPEPGYSYVSFETNYPQESYSDLISRLLKLFCPGKFIMTLFANKLSVASLSNCLSHKVDFKGFCRKELQFSHFKNYDLTYALFAKAPS
;
A
#
# COMPACT_ATOMS: atom_id res chain seq x y z
N MET A 1 -4.53 -9.78 4.90
CA MET A 1 -5.33 -9.18 5.98
C MET A 1 -4.51 -9.24 7.25
N PHE A 2 -4.44 -8.14 8.00
CA PHE A 2 -3.80 -8.08 9.30
C PHE A 2 -4.80 -7.63 10.34
N ILE A 3 -4.83 -8.31 11.49
CA ILE A 3 -5.70 -7.97 12.62
C ILE A 3 -4.80 -7.85 13.85
N SER A 4 -4.85 -6.69 14.51
CA SER A 4 -4.23 -6.45 15.81
C SER A 4 -5.29 -6.04 16.83
N LYS A 5 -4.87 -5.70 18.05
CA LYS A 5 -5.77 -5.36 19.16
C LYS A 5 -6.82 -4.29 18.80
N ASN A 6 -6.44 -3.30 18.00
CA ASN A 6 -7.27 -2.12 17.69
C ASN A 6 -7.09 -1.62 16.25
N ARG A 7 -6.53 -2.45 15.35
CA ARG A 7 -6.34 -2.10 13.93
C ARG A 7 -6.61 -3.30 13.04
N ILE A 8 -7.33 -3.04 11.95
CA ILE A 8 -7.60 -4.01 10.91
C ILE A 8 -7.11 -3.44 9.58
N ILE A 9 -6.31 -4.21 8.86
CA ILE A 9 -5.82 -3.86 7.51
C ILE A 9 -6.33 -4.93 6.56
N LEU A 10 -7.18 -4.53 5.62
CA LEU A 10 -7.72 -5.38 4.58
C LEU A 10 -7.33 -4.81 3.22
N LYS A 11 -6.52 -5.58 2.48
CA LYS A 11 -6.09 -5.28 1.12
C LYS A 11 -6.55 -6.41 0.21
N THR A 12 -7.29 -6.07 -0.84
CA THR A 12 -7.78 -7.02 -1.85
C THR A 12 -7.44 -6.51 -3.24
N CYS A 13 -7.46 -7.39 -4.24
CA CYS A 13 -7.21 -7.06 -5.63
C CYS A 13 -8.25 -7.74 -6.56
N GLY A 14 -8.05 -7.64 -7.87
CA GLY A 14 -8.98 -8.14 -8.87
C GLY A 14 -10.27 -7.33 -8.90
N SER A 15 -11.42 -8.00 -8.95
CA SER A 15 -12.77 -7.40 -8.91
C SER A 15 -13.43 -7.53 -7.53
N THR A 16 -12.65 -7.78 -6.48
CA THR A 16 -13.19 -7.92 -5.11
C THR A 16 -13.84 -6.62 -4.65
N THR A 17 -15.11 -6.67 -4.24
CA THR A 17 -15.83 -5.49 -3.74
C THR A 17 -15.54 -5.21 -2.26
N LEU A 18 -14.33 -4.74 -1.96
CA LEU A 18 -13.81 -4.52 -0.60
C LEU A 18 -14.76 -3.70 0.29
N LEU A 19 -15.34 -2.61 -0.21
CA LEU A 19 -16.18 -1.72 0.60
C LEU A 19 -17.46 -2.39 1.10
N LYS A 20 -17.92 -3.48 0.46
CA LYS A 20 -19.05 -4.28 0.97
C LYS A 20 -18.73 -5.01 2.28
N ALA A 21 -17.44 -5.19 2.60
CA ALA A 21 -17.01 -5.81 3.86
C ALA A 21 -17.03 -4.83 5.04
N VAL A 22 -17.08 -3.52 4.82
CA VAL A 22 -16.95 -2.52 5.90
C VAL A 22 -18.12 -2.58 6.90
N LYS A 23 -19.37 -2.58 6.42
CA LYS A 23 -20.57 -2.72 7.28
C LYS A 23 -20.55 -4.01 8.12
N PRO A 24 -20.38 -5.20 7.51
CA PRO A 24 -20.21 -6.44 8.28
C PRO A 24 -19.05 -6.42 9.26
N LEU A 25 -17.92 -5.81 8.90
CA LEU A 25 -16.76 -5.71 9.77
C LEU A 25 -17.05 -4.90 11.04
N ILE A 26 -17.69 -3.73 10.90
CA ILE A 26 -18.10 -2.90 12.04
C ILE A 26 -19.07 -3.67 12.95
N TYR A 27 -20.03 -4.40 12.36
CA TYR A 27 -20.96 -5.23 13.11
C TYR A 27 -20.22 -6.28 13.95
N VAL A 28 -19.31 -7.05 13.32
CA VAL A 28 -18.54 -8.10 14.00
C VAL A 28 -17.63 -7.51 15.09
N VAL A 29 -17.01 -6.36 14.86
CA VAL A 29 -16.18 -5.69 15.86
C VAL A 29 -17.01 -5.30 17.08
N ARG A 30 -18.21 -4.71 16.89
CA ARG A 30 -19.11 -4.33 17.99
C ARG A 30 -19.68 -5.53 18.74
N ASP A 31 -19.91 -6.64 18.06
CA ASP A 31 -20.46 -7.86 18.66
C ASP A 31 -19.42 -8.62 19.49
N LEU A 32 -18.17 -8.65 19.03
CA LEU A 32 -17.10 -9.43 19.65
C LEU A 32 -16.20 -8.63 20.60
N THR A 33 -16.35 -7.31 20.66
CA THR A 33 -15.48 -6.42 21.44
C THR A 33 -16.27 -5.27 22.05
N ASP A 34 -15.65 -4.56 23.00
CA ASP A 34 -16.22 -3.34 23.57
C ASP A 34 -15.95 -2.07 22.73
N PHE A 35 -15.48 -2.22 21.48
CA PHE A 35 -15.25 -1.07 20.59
C PHE A 35 -16.56 -0.58 19.96
N ASP A 36 -16.94 0.65 20.27
CA ASP A 36 -18.14 1.34 19.78
C ASP A 36 -17.85 2.45 18.76
N VAL A 37 -16.63 3.02 18.83
CA VAL A 37 -16.14 4.14 18.00
C VAL A 37 -15.03 3.70 17.06
N VAL A 38 -15.12 4.14 15.79
CA VAL A 38 -14.02 4.03 14.81
C VAL A 38 -13.11 5.25 14.98
N LEU A 39 -11.87 5.01 15.39
CA LEU A 39 -10.89 6.08 15.67
C LEU A 39 -10.34 6.73 14.40
N ASP A 40 -10.12 5.93 13.35
CA ASP A 40 -9.57 6.40 12.08
C ASP A 40 -9.99 5.45 10.94
N ILE A 41 -10.06 5.99 9.72
CA ILE A 41 -10.24 5.20 8.50
C ILE A 41 -9.30 5.71 7.42
N PHE A 42 -8.70 4.77 6.71
CA PHE A 42 -7.96 5.03 5.49
C PHE A 42 -8.45 4.03 4.45
N TYR A 43 -9.28 4.51 3.52
CA TYR A 43 -9.57 3.76 2.30
C TYR A 43 -8.77 4.38 1.18
N SER A 44 -7.90 3.60 0.55
CA SER A 44 -7.06 4.12 -0.51
C SER A 44 -6.81 3.11 -1.61
N ARG A 45 -6.51 3.63 -2.80
CA ARG A 45 -6.07 2.83 -3.95
C ARG A 45 -5.39 3.68 -5.00
N LYS A 46 -4.47 3.08 -5.75
CA LYS A 46 -4.06 3.62 -7.05
C LYS A 46 -5.23 3.57 -8.04
N ASN A 47 -5.23 4.44 -9.04
CA ASN A 47 -6.14 4.31 -10.17
C ASN A 47 -6.01 2.93 -10.84
N PHE A 48 -7.15 2.33 -11.19
CA PHE A 48 -7.19 1.02 -11.84
C PHE A 48 -6.64 1.06 -13.26
N MET A 49 -6.02 -0.03 -13.70
CA MET A 49 -5.66 -0.20 -15.11
C MET A 49 -6.88 -0.34 -16.02
N ARG A 50 -7.95 -0.96 -15.50
CA ARG A 50 -9.20 -1.26 -16.20
C ARG A 50 -10.40 -1.00 -15.28
N PRO A 51 -10.75 0.26 -15.01
CA PRO A 51 -11.86 0.61 -14.10
C PRO A 51 -13.21 0.03 -14.56
N GLU A 52 -13.39 -0.20 -15.86
CA GLU A 52 -14.62 -0.77 -16.44
C GLU A 52 -14.89 -2.23 -16.03
N LEU A 53 -13.93 -2.90 -15.40
CA LEU A 53 -14.09 -4.28 -14.89
C LEU A 53 -14.52 -4.33 -13.43
N GLN A 54 -14.64 -3.19 -12.74
CA GLN A 54 -15.01 -3.15 -11.34
C GLN A 54 -16.53 -3.11 -11.17
N ASP A 55 -17.03 -3.78 -10.14
CA ASP A 55 -18.43 -3.74 -9.74
C ASP A 55 -18.67 -2.64 -8.71
N LYS A 56 -19.91 -2.14 -8.62
CA LYS A 56 -20.30 -1.19 -7.56
C LYS A 56 -19.98 -1.76 -6.16
N PRO A 57 -19.45 -0.92 -5.24
CA PRO A 57 -19.28 0.53 -5.35
C PRO A 57 -17.94 0.98 -5.99
N HIS A 58 -17.14 0.08 -6.57
CA HIS A 58 -15.76 0.36 -7.03
C HIS A 58 -15.65 0.82 -8.49
N THR A 59 -16.76 1.24 -9.11
CA THR A 59 -16.81 1.70 -10.50
C THR A 59 -16.14 3.05 -10.72
N SER A 60 -16.12 3.91 -9.70
CA SER A 60 -15.46 5.22 -9.71
C SER A 60 -15.03 5.59 -8.29
N PHE A 61 -14.16 6.60 -8.10
CA PHE A 61 -13.81 7.03 -6.74
C PHE A 61 -14.95 7.81 -6.09
N GLU A 62 -15.81 8.41 -6.89
CA GLU A 62 -17.04 9.07 -6.49
C GLU A 62 -18.04 8.06 -5.91
N ASP A 63 -18.26 6.92 -6.57
CA ASP A 63 -19.13 5.85 -6.06
C ASP A 63 -18.60 5.26 -4.73
N GLU A 64 -17.28 5.15 -4.60
CA GLU A 64 -16.62 4.67 -3.36
C GLU A 64 -16.78 5.67 -2.22
N THR A 65 -16.66 6.96 -2.53
CA THR A 65 -16.86 8.07 -1.57
C THR A 65 -18.32 8.10 -1.11
N GLU A 66 -19.28 8.03 -2.03
CA GLU A 66 -20.72 7.98 -1.69
C GLU A 66 -21.06 6.78 -0.79
N ALA A 67 -20.45 5.62 -1.03
CA ALA A 67 -20.65 4.44 -0.20
C ALA A 67 -20.07 4.60 1.23
N LEU A 68 -18.94 5.32 1.36
CA LEU A 68 -18.29 5.59 2.64
C LEU A 68 -19.00 6.71 3.42
N ASP A 69 -19.51 7.73 2.75
CA ASP A 69 -20.26 8.84 3.37
C ASP A 69 -21.58 8.40 4.01
N GLN A 70 -22.11 7.23 3.61
CA GLN A 70 -23.24 6.59 4.30
C GLN A 70 -22.89 6.07 5.70
N LEU A 71 -21.60 5.97 6.01
CA LEU A 71 -21.07 5.34 7.23
C LEU A 71 -20.25 6.29 8.09
N PHE A 72 -19.57 7.23 7.46
CA PHE A 72 -18.56 8.06 8.09
C PHE A 72 -18.70 9.52 7.65
N ASP A 73 -18.25 10.42 8.51
CA ASP A 73 -18.00 11.82 8.15
C ASP A 73 -16.53 11.94 7.73
N GLY A 74 -16.28 11.88 6.42
CA GLY A 74 -14.94 11.83 5.87
C GLY A 74 -14.70 12.82 4.74
N SER A 75 -13.47 12.80 4.23
CA SER A 75 -13.02 13.60 3.10
C SER A 75 -12.27 12.72 2.10
N ALA A 76 -12.52 12.99 0.82
CA ALA A 76 -11.90 12.32 -0.31
C ALA A 76 -10.81 13.21 -0.96
N TYR A 77 -9.70 12.58 -1.35
CA TYR A 77 -8.53 13.23 -1.93
C TYR A 77 -8.01 12.42 -3.12
N CYS A 78 -7.46 13.13 -4.10
CA CYS A 78 -6.73 12.55 -5.22
C CYS A 78 -5.33 13.15 -5.28
N LEU A 79 -4.32 12.29 -5.20
CA LEU A 79 -2.91 12.68 -5.30
C LEU A 79 -2.36 12.28 -6.67
N GLY A 80 -1.60 13.20 -7.24
CA GLY A 80 -1.08 13.14 -8.58
C GLY A 80 -2.04 13.61 -9.66
N ARG A 81 -1.75 13.28 -10.93
CA ARG A 81 -2.56 13.70 -12.08
C ARG A 81 -3.76 12.78 -12.29
N ILE A 82 -4.97 13.34 -12.15
CA ILE A 82 -6.25 12.66 -12.38
C ILE A 82 -6.32 11.98 -13.77
N ASN A 83 -5.73 12.62 -14.79
CA ASN A 83 -5.70 12.09 -16.16
C ASN A 83 -4.53 11.13 -16.44
N ARG A 84 -3.73 10.77 -15.43
CA ARG A 84 -2.61 9.84 -15.53
C ARG A 84 -2.56 8.94 -14.28
N ASP A 85 -1.37 8.71 -13.75
CA ASP A 85 -1.15 7.96 -12.53
C ASP A 85 -1.53 8.83 -11.32
N CYS A 86 -2.52 8.38 -10.57
CA CYS A 86 -2.97 9.02 -9.35
C CYS A 86 -3.31 7.98 -8.28
N TRP A 87 -3.39 8.46 -7.05
CA TRP A 87 -3.70 7.66 -5.87
C TRP A 87 -4.81 8.36 -5.08
N TYR A 88 -5.85 7.61 -4.79
CA TYR A 88 -7.06 8.07 -4.14
C TYR A 88 -7.03 7.73 -2.65
N LEU A 89 -7.59 8.62 -1.83
CA LEU A 89 -7.69 8.46 -0.39
C LEU A 89 -9.01 9.00 0.12
N TYR A 90 -9.71 8.20 0.91
CA TYR A 90 -10.78 8.64 1.79
C TYR A 90 -10.33 8.44 3.24
N THR A 91 -10.50 9.47 4.07
CA THR A 91 -10.16 9.42 5.50
C THR A 91 -11.14 10.24 6.33
N LEU A 92 -11.21 9.99 7.64
CA LEU A 92 -12.17 10.68 8.53
C LEU A 92 -11.85 12.17 8.63
N ASN A 93 -12.92 12.96 8.72
CA ASN A 93 -12.79 14.35 9.13
C ASN A 93 -12.35 14.43 10.58
N PRO A 94 -11.62 15.48 10.96
CA PRO A 94 -11.29 15.77 12.35
C PRO A 94 -12.56 15.84 13.20
N LEU A 95 -12.79 14.84 14.06
CA LEU A 95 -13.74 15.03 15.17
C LEU A 95 -13.19 16.15 16.06
N GLU A 96 -14.01 17.17 16.36
CA GLU A 96 -13.69 18.17 17.37
C GLU A 96 -13.42 17.43 18.71
N ASP A 97 -12.38 17.83 19.44
CA ASP A 97 -11.89 17.18 20.67
C ASP A 97 -11.24 15.79 20.56
N PHE A 98 -11.16 15.20 19.36
CA PHE A 98 -10.55 13.88 19.21
C PHE A 98 -9.01 13.93 19.16
N ILE A 99 -8.41 13.27 20.15
CA ILE A 99 -6.99 12.96 20.26
C ILE A 99 -6.73 11.75 19.35
N GLY A 100 -6.12 11.97 18.17
CA GLY A 100 -5.82 10.92 17.18
C GLY A 100 -4.91 9.79 17.71
N VAL A 101 -4.39 8.93 16.84
CA VAL A 101 -3.49 7.83 17.26
C VAL A 101 -2.29 8.37 18.09
N GLN A 102 -2.25 8.04 19.38
CA GLN A 102 -1.25 8.53 20.36
C GLN A 102 0.01 7.65 20.46
N VAL A 103 0.30 6.90 19.41
CA VAL A 103 1.51 6.08 19.32
C VAL A 103 2.21 6.38 17.99
N PRO A 104 3.54 6.24 17.89
CA PRO A 104 4.25 6.38 16.62
C PRO A 104 3.65 5.45 15.55
N ASP A 105 3.19 6.01 14.44
CA ASP A 105 2.60 5.24 13.35
C ASP A 105 3.00 5.84 12.00
N GLN A 106 3.34 4.93 11.09
CA GLN A 106 3.75 5.24 9.73
C GLN A 106 3.41 4.07 8.82
N THR A 107 3.11 4.36 7.57
CA THR A 107 2.88 3.34 6.53
C THR A 107 3.53 3.79 5.24
N LEU A 108 4.45 2.98 4.72
CA LEU A 108 5.02 3.12 3.39
C LEU A 108 4.31 2.15 2.45
N GLU A 109 3.80 2.64 1.32
CA GLU A 109 3.48 1.81 0.16
C GLU A 109 4.43 2.14 -1.01
N VAL A 110 4.81 1.12 -1.76
CA VAL A 110 5.51 1.23 -3.04
C VAL A 110 4.76 0.38 -4.06
N ILE A 111 4.19 1.05 -5.06
CA ILE A 111 3.37 0.44 -6.10
C ILE A 111 4.13 0.52 -7.42
N MET A 112 4.45 -0.63 -8.00
CA MET A 112 5.37 -0.79 -9.12
C MET A 112 4.65 -1.37 -10.34
N GLU A 113 4.91 -0.80 -11.50
CA GLU A 113 4.31 -1.21 -12.77
C GLU A 113 5.38 -1.34 -13.86
N LYS A 114 5.05 -2.03 -14.95
CA LYS A 114 5.95 -2.29 -16.10
C LYS A 114 7.25 -2.98 -15.65
N LEU A 115 7.12 -4.10 -14.96
CA LEU A 115 8.24 -4.82 -14.36
C LEU A 115 9.05 -5.60 -15.40
N ASP A 116 10.31 -5.89 -15.08
CA ASP A 116 11.17 -6.69 -15.96
C ASP A 116 10.58 -8.11 -16.11
N PRO A 117 10.23 -8.55 -17.34
CA PRO A 117 9.66 -9.88 -17.55
C PRO A 117 10.54 -11.02 -17.04
N LYS A 118 11.87 -10.86 -17.04
CA LYS A 118 12.80 -11.87 -16.51
C LYS A 118 12.67 -12.02 -15.00
N VAL A 119 12.43 -10.91 -14.29
CA VAL A 119 12.16 -10.93 -12.85
C VAL A 119 10.78 -11.52 -12.58
N MET A 120 9.76 -11.09 -13.33
CA MET A 120 8.38 -11.57 -13.16
C MET A 120 8.23 -13.07 -13.37
N LYS A 121 9.04 -13.66 -14.26
CA LYS A 121 9.10 -15.11 -14.45
C LYS A 121 9.40 -15.91 -13.18
N ILE A 122 10.08 -15.35 -12.19
CA ILE A 122 10.35 -16.05 -10.91
C ILE A 122 9.05 -16.42 -10.19
N PHE A 123 7.98 -15.65 -10.40
CA PHE A 123 6.69 -15.81 -9.71
C PHE A 123 5.67 -16.61 -10.51
N THR A 124 6.15 -17.59 -11.30
CA THR A 124 5.32 -18.54 -12.05
C THR A 124 5.63 -19.97 -11.65
N LYS A 125 4.65 -20.87 -11.78
CA LYS A 125 4.82 -22.31 -11.54
C LYS A 125 5.76 -23.00 -12.54
N GLU A 126 6.03 -22.35 -13.67
CA GLU A 126 7.04 -22.78 -14.65
C GLU A 126 8.46 -22.69 -14.08
N ILE A 127 8.76 -21.64 -13.28
CA ILE A 127 10.13 -21.34 -12.82
C ILE A 127 10.36 -21.73 -11.36
N CYS A 128 9.33 -21.67 -10.53
CA CYS A 128 9.39 -22.04 -9.12
C CYS A 128 8.24 -22.97 -8.77
N SER A 129 8.57 -24.06 -8.07
CA SER A 129 7.60 -25.07 -7.63
C SER A 129 6.83 -24.63 -6.39
N THR A 130 7.52 -23.92 -5.48
CA THR A 130 7.00 -23.50 -4.18
C THR A 130 7.14 -21.99 -3.96
N ALA A 131 6.32 -21.45 -3.06
CA ALA A 131 6.39 -20.05 -2.66
C ALA A 131 7.76 -19.71 -2.03
N LYS A 132 8.22 -20.54 -1.09
CA LYS A 132 9.55 -20.44 -0.49
C LYS A 132 10.68 -20.36 -1.51
N GLU A 133 10.62 -21.14 -2.59
CA GLU A 133 11.61 -21.08 -3.67
C GLU A 133 11.58 -19.71 -4.37
N ALA A 134 10.40 -19.20 -4.72
CA ALA A 134 10.23 -17.88 -5.32
C ALA A 134 10.74 -16.76 -4.38
N THR A 135 10.47 -16.86 -3.08
CA THR A 135 10.93 -15.92 -2.04
C THR A 135 12.46 -15.85 -1.98
N GLN A 136 13.12 -16.99 -1.96
CA GLN A 136 14.59 -17.08 -1.88
C GLN A 136 15.28 -16.68 -3.20
N LYS A 137 14.71 -17.10 -4.34
CA LYS A 137 15.26 -16.84 -5.67
C LYS A 137 15.12 -15.38 -6.08
N SER A 138 14.02 -14.73 -5.69
CA SER A 138 13.81 -13.29 -5.89
C SER A 138 14.63 -12.44 -4.91
N GLY A 139 15.02 -12.99 -3.76
CA GLY A 139 15.72 -12.25 -2.70
C GLY A 139 14.79 -11.48 -1.75
N ILE A 140 13.48 -11.77 -1.77
CA ILE A 140 12.50 -11.17 -0.84
C ILE A 140 12.87 -11.53 0.61
N ASP A 141 13.38 -12.74 0.86
CA ASP A 141 13.86 -13.21 2.17
C ASP A 141 14.96 -12.32 2.78
N LYS A 142 15.70 -11.59 1.93
CA LYS A 142 16.81 -10.70 2.32
C LYS A 142 16.40 -9.23 2.37
N LEU A 143 15.17 -8.90 1.96
CA LEU A 143 14.72 -7.51 1.89
C LEU A 143 14.59 -6.88 3.28
N MET A 144 14.10 -7.62 4.27
CA MET A 144 14.02 -7.12 5.64
C MET A 144 14.38 -8.26 6.61
N PRO A 145 15.67 -8.40 6.99
CA PRO A 145 16.14 -9.51 7.82
C PRO A 145 15.39 -9.59 9.16
N GLY A 146 15.01 -10.82 9.56
CA GLY A 146 14.26 -11.07 10.80
C GLY A 146 12.73 -11.11 10.64
N LEU A 147 12.24 -10.94 9.42
CA LEU A 147 10.83 -11.07 9.08
C LEU A 147 10.39 -12.54 9.11
N ALA A 148 9.35 -12.87 9.87
CA ALA A 148 8.67 -14.16 9.79
C ALA A 148 7.72 -14.14 8.59
N ILE A 149 8.08 -14.83 7.51
CA ILE A 149 7.37 -14.81 6.22
C ILE A 149 6.36 -15.96 6.14
N ASP A 150 5.15 -15.64 5.71
CA ASP A 150 4.13 -16.57 5.23
C ASP A 150 3.85 -16.22 3.76
N ASP A 151 4.23 -17.11 2.86
CA ASP A 151 4.23 -16.90 1.41
C ASP A 151 3.34 -17.90 0.66
N TYR A 152 2.84 -17.45 -0.49
CA TYR A 152 2.00 -18.27 -1.35
C TYR A 152 2.30 -17.97 -2.83
N LEU A 153 2.39 -19.05 -3.63
CA LEU A 153 2.60 -19.01 -5.07
C LEU A 153 1.36 -19.57 -5.75
N PHE A 154 0.67 -18.70 -6.47
CA PHE A 154 -0.57 -19.00 -7.18
C PHE A 154 -0.33 -19.79 -8.46
N ASP A 155 -1.39 -20.40 -8.97
CA ASP A 155 -1.39 -21.20 -10.19
C ASP A 155 -2.20 -20.49 -11.28
N PRO A 156 -1.68 -20.38 -12.52
CA PRO A 156 -0.35 -20.80 -12.97
C PRO A 156 0.78 -19.83 -12.56
N CYS A 157 0.43 -18.62 -12.11
CA CYS A 157 1.37 -17.60 -11.70
C CYS A 157 0.76 -16.62 -10.70
N GLY A 158 1.61 -15.81 -10.09
CA GLY A 158 1.25 -14.84 -9.06
C GLY A 158 1.85 -15.23 -7.73
N TYR A 159 2.16 -14.24 -6.90
CA TYR A 159 2.77 -14.46 -5.60
C TYR A 159 2.22 -13.46 -4.58
N SER A 160 2.01 -13.91 -3.34
CA SER A 160 1.72 -13.05 -2.22
C SER A 160 2.50 -13.48 -1.00
N MET A 161 2.88 -12.54 -0.15
CA MET A 161 3.39 -12.85 1.17
C MET A 161 2.94 -11.82 2.19
N ASN A 162 2.81 -12.30 3.42
CA ASN A 162 2.82 -11.47 4.61
C ASN A 162 4.09 -11.76 5.39
N GLY A 163 4.56 -10.75 6.09
CA GLY A 163 5.67 -10.87 7.00
C GLY A 163 5.38 -10.14 8.30
N LEU A 164 5.85 -10.70 9.41
CA LEU A 164 5.73 -10.09 10.72
C LEU A 164 7.08 -9.97 11.42
N PHE A 165 7.28 -8.84 12.08
CA PHE A 165 8.33 -8.63 13.06
C PHE A 165 7.76 -8.72 14.47
N LYS A 166 8.64 -9.00 15.45
CA LYS A 166 8.34 -8.73 16.85
C LYS A 166 7.99 -7.24 17.02
N GLY A 167 7.01 -6.94 17.87
CA GLY A 167 6.56 -5.56 18.11
C GLY A 167 5.40 -5.09 17.23
N GLY A 168 4.79 -5.97 16.42
CA GLY A 168 3.56 -5.65 15.68
C GLY A 168 3.78 -4.91 14.36
N TYR A 169 5.00 -4.99 13.81
CA TYR A 169 5.28 -4.48 12.47
C TYR A 169 5.05 -5.54 11.41
N TYR A 170 4.47 -5.13 10.29
CA TYR A 170 4.12 -6.01 9.19
C TYR A 170 4.78 -5.57 7.89
N VAL A 171 4.88 -6.52 6.97
CA VAL A 171 5.23 -6.32 5.57
C VAL A 171 4.23 -7.14 4.75
N THR A 172 3.82 -6.64 3.59
CA THR A 172 3.09 -7.46 2.62
C THR A 172 3.54 -7.13 1.20
N ILE A 173 3.63 -8.17 0.37
CA ILE A 173 3.96 -8.05 -1.05
C ILE A 173 2.96 -8.85 -1.86
N HIS A 174 2.40 -8.24 -2.90
CA HIS A 174 1.53 -8.91 -3.88
C HIS A 174 2.06 -8.66 -5.29
N ILE A 175 2.15 -9.73 -6.08
CA ILE A 175 2.78 -9.76 -7.40
C ILE A 175 1.85 -10.38 -8.43
N THR A 176 1.58 -9.61 -9.48
CA THR A 176 0.90 -10.02 -10.72
C THR A 176 1.95 -9.98 -11.84
N PRO A 177 2.51 -11.14 -12.26
CA PRO A 177 3.68 -11.21 -13.14
C PRO A 177 3.39 -11.03 -14.64
N GLU A 178 2.12 -11.04 -15.05
CA GLU A 178 1.72 -11.07 -16.46
C GLU A 178 2.22 -9.82 -17.22
N PRO A 179 2.93 -9.97 -18.36
CA PRO A 179 3.61 -8.84 -19.01
C PRO A 179 2.72 -7.67 -19.44
N GLY A 180 1.45 -7.94 -19.76
CA GLY A 180 0.51 -6.90 -20.22
C GLY A 180 0.04 -5.96 -19.11
N TYR A 181 0.11 -6.40 -17.86
CA TYR A 181 -0.42 -5.69 -16.69
C TYR A 181 0.38 -6.01 -15.42
N SER A 182 1.70 -6.17 -15.59
CA SER A 182 2.60 -6.57 -14.51
C SER A 182 2.52 -5.52 -13.39
N TYR A 183 2.29 -5.98 -12.16
CA TYR A 183 2.05 -5.13 -11.01
C TYR A 183 2.66 -5.75 -9.75
N VAL A 184 3.37 -4.93 -8.97
CA VAL A 184 3.85 -5.32 -7.64
C VAL A 184 3.49 -4.25 -6.64
N SER A 185 2.87 -4.63 -5.53
CA SER A 185 2.71 -3.75 -4.37
C SER A 185 3.56 -4.25 -3.21
N PHE A 186 4.23 -3.33 -2.55
CA PHE A 186 4.91 -3.52 -1.28
C PHE A 186 4.30 -2.55 -0.26
N GLU A 187 4.03 -3.01 0.95
CA GLU A 187 3.50 -2.19 2.04
C GLU A 187 4.11 -2.60 3.37
N THR A 188 4.44 -1.63 4.22
CA THR A 188 4.94 -1.88 5.57
C THR A 188 4.66 -0.71 6.50
N ASN A 189 4.45 -1.00 7.79
CA ASN A 189 4.49 -0.01 8.87
C ASN A 189 5.82 -0.01 9.66
N TYR A 190 6.86 -0.69 9.18
CA TYR A 190 8.12 -0.78 9.91
C TYR A 190 8.78 0.61 10.03
N PRO A 191 9.17 1.06 11.23
CA PRO A 191 9.71 2.40 11.45
C PRO A 191 11.09 2.56 10.82
N GLN A 192 11.27 3.63 10.05
CA GLN A 192 12.56 4.04 9.49
C GLN A 192 12.64 5.57 9.52
N GLU A 193 13.81 6.11 9.88
CA GLU A 193 14.08 7.54 9.69
C GLU A 193 14.14 7.93 8.21
N SER A 194 14.51 6.97 7.35
CA SER A 194 14.54 7.13 5.91
C SER A 194 14.29 5.80 5.21
N TYR A 195 13.34 5.81 4.27
CA TYR A 195 12.99 4.64 3.47
C TYR A 195 13.82 4.49 2.19
N SER A 196 14.74 5.42 1.90
CA SER A 196 15.47 5.48 0.63
C SER A 196 16.26 4.20 0.32
N ASP A 197 16.91 3.59 1.31
CA ASP A 197 17.64 2.34 1.11
C ASP A 197 16.69 1.17 0.81
N LEU A 198 15.62 1.04 1.60
CA LEU A 198 14.61 -0.01 1.40
C LEU A 198 13.98 0.09 0.00
N ILE A 199 13.57 1.29 -0.40
CA ILE A 199 13.01 1.53 -1.74
C ILE A 199 14.06 1.23 -2.81
N SER A 200 15.31 1.66 -2.64
CA SER A 200 16.38 1.34 -3.60
C SER A 200 16.60 -0.17 -3.77
N ARG A 201 16.47 -0.96 -2.69
CA ARG A 201 16.56 -2.42 -2.74
C ARG A 201 15.33 -3.05 -3.42
N LEU A 202 14.13 -2.54 -3.16
CA LEU A 202 12.91 -2.93 -3.89
C LEU A 202 13.04 -2.69 -5.39
N LEU A 203 13.53 -1.51 -5.80
CA LEU A 203 13.71 -1.15 -7.21
C LEU A 203 14.77 -2.02 -7.90
N LYS A 204 15.81 -2.44 -7.18
CA LYS A 204 16.81 -3.39 -7.69
C LYS A 204 16.25 -4.81 -7.83
N LEU A 205 15.38 -5.22 -6.92
CA LEU A 205 14.78 -6.56 -6.90
C LEU A 205 13.76 -6.69 -8.03
N PHE A 206 12.83 -5.74 -8.13
CA PHE A 206 11.67 -5.81 -9.02
C PHE A 206 11.89 -5.14 -10.38
N CYS A 207 12.92 -4.29 -10.52
CA CYS A 207 13.29 -3.61 -11.76
C CYS A 207 12.13 -2.89 -12.49
N PRO A 208 11.23 -2.16 -11.80
CA PRO A 208 10.04 -1.59 -12.44
C PRO A 208 10.38 -0.52 -13.50
N GLY A 209 9.44 -0.27 -14.41
CA GLY A 209 9.52 0.84 -15.37
C GLY A 209 9.07 2.16 -14.77
N LYS A 210 8.09 2.11 -13.86
CA LYS A 210 7.62 3.23 -13.05
C LYS A 210 7.10 2.74 -11.71
N PHE A 211 7.04 3.64 -10.73
CA PHE A 211 6.44 3.34 -9.43
C PHE A 211 5.88 4.61 -8.77
N ILE A 212 4.86 4.40 -7.94
CA ILE A 212 4.35 5.36 -6.97
C ILE A 212 4.87 4.97 -5.59
N MET A 213 5.14 5.94 -4.74
CA MET A 213 5.24 5.73 -3.30
C MET A 213 4.30 6.65 -2.54
N THR A 214 3.74 6.13 -1.46
CA THR A 214 3.01 6.89 -0.45
C THR A 214 3.65 6.65 0.91
N LEU A 215 3.82 7.71 1.70
CA LEU A 215 4.29 7.61 3.07
C LEU A 215 3.37 8.40 3.98
N PHE A 216 2.61 7.70 4.80
CA PHE A 216 1.91 8.27 5.94
C PHE A 216 2.84 8.24 7.16
N ALA A 217 2.89 9.33 7.91
CA ALA A 217 3.54 9.38 9.20
C ALA A 217 2.83 10.36 10.12
N ASN A 218 2.52 9.94 11.35
CA ASN A 218 2.06 10.88 12.37
C ASN A 218 3.24 11.62 13.00
N LYS A 219 2.95 12.68 13.77
CA LYS A 219 3.97 13.54 14.40
C LYS A 219 4.87 12.80 15.40
N LEU A 220 4.44 11.65 15.90
CA LEU A 220 5.20 10.82 16.85
C LEU A 220 6.14 9.84 16.14
N SER A 221 5.96 9.63 14.83
CA SER A 221 6.78 8.73 14.04
C SER A 221 8.19 9.27 13.81
N VAL A 222 9.18 8.39 13.84
CA VAL A 222 10.55 8.68 13.36
C VAL A 222 10.58 9.04 11.87
N ALA A 223 9.55 8.64 11.11
CA ALA A 223 9.40 8.98 9.70
C ALA A 223 8.81 10.38 9.48
N SER A 224 8.31 11.08 10.52
CA SER A 224 7.74 12.43 10.39
C SER A 224 8.72 13.43 9.77
N LEU A 225 10.02 13.32 10.11
CA LEU A 225 11.09 14.15 9.56
C LEU A 225 11.46 13.78 8.12
N SER A 226 11.17 12.55 7.70
CA SER A 226 11.49 12.05 6.36
C SER A 226 10.60 12.68 5.29
N ASN A 227 9.38 13.09 5.64
CA ASN A 227 8.49 13.87 4.77
C ASN A 227 9.14 15.20 4.34
N CYS A 228 9.95 15.83 5.20
CA CYS A 228 10.71 17.05 4.88
C CYS A 228 11.98 16.79 4.04
N LEU A 229 12.51 15.57 4.02
CA LEU A 229 13.75 15.19 3.30
C LEU A 229 13.52 14.74 1.85
N SER A 230 12.26 14.50 1.48
CA SER A 230 11.74 14.11 0.16
C SER A 230 12.25 14.96 -1.01
N HIS A 231 12.62 16.24 -0.81
CA HIS A 231 13.18 17.06 -1.89
C HIS A 231 14.46 16.47 -2.52
N LYS A 232 15.26 15.72 -1.75
CA LYS A 232 16.59 15.20 -2.15
C LYS A 232 16.64 13.71 -2.48
N VAL A 233 15.52 12.99 -2.47
CA VAL A 233 15.52 11.55 -2.73
C VAL A 233 15.51 11.29 -4.24
N ASP A 234 16.68 10.94 -4.78
CA ASP A 234 16.86 10.48 -6.15
C ASP A 234 17.10 8.98 -6.19
N PHE A 235 16.34 8.29 -7.04
CA PHE A 235 16.55 6.86 -7.30
C PHE A 235 17.26 6.69 -8.64
N LYS A 236 18.43 6.04 -8.62
CA LYS A 236 19.27 5.85 -9.81
C LYS A 236 18.45 5.25 -10.97
N GLY A 237 18.46 5.92 -12.12
CA GLY A 237 17.76 5.49 -13.33
C GLY A 237 16.28 5.89 -13.40
N PHE A 238 15.75 6.58 -12.39
CA PHE A 238 14.39 7.11 -12.38
C PHE A 238 14.40 8.64 -12.32
N CYS A 239 13.42 9.24 -12.99
CA CYS A 239 13.11 10.66 -12.85
C CYS A 239 11.86 10.80 -12.00
N ARG A 240 11.89 11.68 -11.00
CA ARG A 240 10.70 12.09 -10.26
C ARG A 240 9.80 12.90 -11.19
N LYS A 241 8.59 12.41 -11.43
CA LYS A 241 7.59 13.07 -12.28
C LYS A 241 6.64 13.94 -11.46
N GLU A 242 6.34 13.52 -10.24
CA GLU A 242 5.44 14.23 -9.32
C GLU A 242 5.90 14.06 -7.88
N LEU A 243 5.59 15.07 -7.07
CA LEU A 243 5.80 15.11 -5.64
C LEU A 243 4.70 15.98 -5.04
N GLN A 244 3.94 15.44 -4.10
CA GLN A 244 2.88 16.14 -3.39
C GLN A 244 2.98 15.84 -1.91
N PHE A 245 2.70 16.87 -1.10
CA PHE A 245 2.62 16.77 0.35
C PHE A 245 1.21 17.17 0.77
N SER A 246 0.63 16.39 1.68
CA SER A 246 -0.67 16.69 2.26
C SER A 246 -0.56 16.60 3.77
N HIS A 247 -0.99 17.67 4.44
CA HIS A 247 -1.10 17.70 5.89
C HIS A 247 -2.54 17.36 6.27
N PHE A 248 -2.74 16.20 6.88
CA PHE A 248 -3.99 15.84 7.53
C PHE A 248 -3.85 16.05 9.05
N LYS A 249 -4.95 16.04 9.80
CA LYS A 249 -4.94 16.36 11.24
C LYS A 249 -3.90 15.58 12.04
N ASN A 250 -3.86 14.26 11.80
CA ASN A 250 -3.04 13.32 12.57
C ASN A 250 -1.82 12.81 11.79
N TYR A 251 -1.83 12.94 10.46
CA TYR A 251 -0.82 12.36 9.58
C TYR A 251 -0.37 13.34 8.51
N ASP A 252 0.93 13.33 8.26
CA ASP A 252 1.51 13.87 7.04
C ASP A 252 1.62 12.78 5.99
N LEU A 253 1.25 13.11 4.76
CA LEU A 253 1.33 12.23 3.61
C LEU A 253 2.27 12.80 2.55
N THR A 254 3.25 12.00 2.16
CA THR A 254 4.04 12.23 0.94
C THR A 254 3.56 11.29 -0.16
N TYR A 255 3.23 11.84 -1.33
CA TYR A 255 3.02 11.10 -2.57
C TYR A 255 4.13 11.45 -3.57
N ALA A 256 4.70 10.44 -4.22
CA ALA A 256 5.65 10.67 -5.30
C ALA A 256 5.49 9.63 -6.42
N LEU A 257 5.63 10.10 -7.67
CA LEU A 257 5.64 9.27 -8.87
C LEU A 257 7.03 9.34 -9.52
N PHE A 258 7.58 8.18 -9.85
CA PHE A 258 8.87 8.03 -10.52
C PHE A 258 8.75 7.15 -11.76
N ALA A 259 9.49 7.47 -12.82
CA ALA A 259 9.54 6.66 -14.04
C ALA A 259 10.93 6.70 -14.70
N LYS A 260 11.33 5.62 -15.37
CA LYS A 260 12.58 5.55 -16.16
C LYS A 260 12.51 6.49 -17.37
N ALA A 261 13.63 7.11 -17.74
CA ALA A 261 13.69 8.01 -18.90
C ALA A 261 13.72 7.25 -20.25
N PRO A 262 13.11 7.77 -21.33
CA PRO A 262 12.15 8.87 -21.40
C PRO A 262 10.74 8.29 -21.55
N SER A 263 10.16 7.80 -20.45
CA SER A 263 8.74 7.43 -20.41
C SER A 263 7.82 8.60 -20.73
#